data_AF-A0A0C3BI14-F1
#
_entry.id   AF-A0A0C3BI14-F1
#
_cell.length_a   1.000
_cell.length_b   1.000
_cell.length_c   1.000
_cell.angle_alpha   90.00
_cell.angle_beta   90.00
_cell.angle_gamma   90.00
#
_symmetry.space_group_name_H-M   'P 1'
#
loop_
_entity.id
_entity.type
_entity.pdbx_description
1 polymer ?
#
loop_
_entity_poly.entity_id
_entity_poly.type
_entity_poly.pdbx_seq_one_letter_code
_entity_poly.pdbx_strand_id
1 'polypeptide(L)'
;MADYNLVDPQSGWEYDLHSVYAAYIGHFQHHGIDWWNKTWGMYFDSFDHFLEFGWPIVVITDVYQPHDAHIVTTAKHIHAFLKMIRTRFGEEFDLLKSITKIQPFETRQRNMRHIDDISFYKKMYATLPGAALAARKERILSGDPHAIRELWNAKDKTFLAIDFEWSEKSPTTCLEFGYAALRSRHVASLGTWPPVPEDNYRLGHLVVSEHVDTIINKRFPTHPRSYSFGKSQFVSKKVLGPIVQTIVDSLASPDSDSQANELVLVAHGISGDLERLSDLKIR
;
A
#
# COMPACT_ATOMS: atom_id res chain seq x y z
N MET A 1 -11.75 -29.66 0.79
CA MET A 1 -11.48 -28.79 1.95
C MET A 1 -10.19 -28.07 1.61
N ALA A 2 -10.19 -26.74 1.57
CA ALA A 2 -8.95 -26.00 1.33
C ALA A 2 -8.11 -26.08 2.61
N ASP A 3 -6.94 -26.71 2.56
CA ASP A 3 -6.00 -26.71 3.67
C ASP A 3 -5.50 -25.29 3.90
N TYR A 4 -5.93 -24.67 5.00
CA TYR A 4 -5.48 -23.35 5.42
C TYR A 4 -4.13 -23.46 6.13
N ASN A 5 -3.07 -23.62 5.33
CA ASN A 5 -1.72 -23.62 5.84
C ASN A 5 -1.20 -22.18 5.95
N LEU A 6 -1.21 -21.64 7.17
CA LEU A 6 -0.58 -20.37 7.47
C LEU A 6 0.93 -20.54 7.60
N VAL A 7 1.68 -19.65 6.96
CA VAL A 7 3.14 -19.65 7.00
C VAL A 7 3.67 -18.29 7.37
N ASP A 8 4.82 -18.27 8.02
CA ASP A 8 5.58 -17.04 8.26
C ASP A 8 6.35 -16.67 6.98
N PRO A 9 6.04 -15.53 6.33
CA PRO A 9 6.76 -15.10 5.12
C PRO A 9 8.25 -14.86 5.37
N GLN A 10 8.67 -14.50 6.59
CA GLN A 10 10.07 -14.30 6.95
C GLN A 10 10.89 -15.61 6.97
N SER A 11 10.21 -16.77 6.97
CA SER A 11 10.83 -18.09 7.05
C SER A 11 11.18 -18.68 5.66
N GLY A 12 11.89 -17.91 4.82
CA GLY A 12 12.51 -18.40 3.57
C GLY A 12 11.62 -18.40 2.32
N TRP A 13 10.52 -17.64 2.32
CA TRP A 13 9.67 -17.38 1.16
C TRP A 13 10.24 -16.21 0.35
N GLU A 14 11.29 -16.48 -0.42
CA GLU A 14 12.12 -15.42 -1.00
C GLU A 14 12.35 -15.55 -2.51
N TYR A 15 11.91 -16.61 -3.19
CA TYR A 15 12.19 -16.80 -4.62
C TYR A 15 10.96 -16.52 -5.47
N ASP A 16 11.02 -15.51 -6.32
CA ASP A 16 9.93 -15.22 -7.28
C ASP A 16 9.75 -16.40 -8.23
N LEU A 17 8.54 -16.98 -8.24
CA LEU A 17 8.27 -18.24 -8.92
C LEU A 17 8.49 -18.16 -10.44
N HIS A 18 8.11 -17.05 -11.06
CA HIS A 18 8.30 -16.88 -12.50
C HIS A 18 9.78 -16.69 -12.84
N SER A 19 10.53 -16.01 -11.97
CA SER A 19 11.98 -15.88 -12.11
C SER A 19 12.72 -17.22 -11.99
N VAL A 20 12.21 -18.19 -11.22
CA VAL A 20 12.76 -19.55 -11.18
C VAL A 20 12.69 -20.19 -12.57
N TYR A 21 11.50 -20.18 -13.19
CA TYR A 21 11.31 -20.68 -14.56
C TYR A 21 12.23 -19.96 -15.55
N ALA A 22 12.20 -18.62 -15.54
CA ALA A 22 12.99 -17.80 -16.46
C ALA A 22 14.51 -18.04 -16.31
N ALA A 23 14.99 -18.23 -15.08
CA ALA A 23 16.41 -18.51 -14.82
C ALA A 23 16.86 -19.82 -15.47
N TYR A 24 16.04 -20.89 -15.39
CA TYR A 24 16.36 -22.17 -16.02
C TYR A 24 16.35 -22.09 -17.55
N ILE A 25 15.33 -21.45 -18.13
CA ILE A 25 15.30 -21.22 -19.59
C ILE A 25 16.54 -20.44 -20.05
N GLY A 26 16.89 -19.36 -19.34
CA GLY A 26 18.08 -18.57 -19.64
C GLY A 26 19.37 -19.38 -19.49
N HIS A 27 19.46 -20.26 -18.49
CA HIS A 27 20.60 -21.15 -18.31
C HIS A 27 20.75 -22.12 -19.48
N PHE A 28 19.66 -22.75 -19.94
CA PHE A 28 19.70 -23.67 -21.07
C PHE A 28 20.13 -22.97 -22.36
N GLN A 29 19.58 -21.78 -22.62
CA GLN A 29 19.97 -20.96 -23.77
C GLN A 29 21.44 -20.55 -23.71
N HIS A 30 21.93 -20.13 -22.55
CA HIS A 30 23.32 -19.71 -22.39
C HIS A 30 24.33 -20.83 -22.62
N HIS A 31 23.99 -22.07 -22.23
CA HIS A 31 24.88 -23.23 -22.35
C HIS A 31 24.61 -24.09 -23.60
N GLY A 32 23.69 -23.69 -24.47
CA GLY A 32 23.34 -24.45 -25.67
C GLY A 32 22.73 -25.83 -25.36
N ILE A 33 21.94 -25.92 -24.30
CA ILE A 33 21.25 -27.16 -23.91
C ILE A 33 19.95 -27.24 -24.71
N ASP A 34 19.81 -28.24 -25.57
CA ASP A 34 18.57 -28.49 -26.34
C ASP A 34 17.49 -29.16 -25.47
N TRP A 35 16.98 -28.45 -24.46
CA TRP A 35 16.07 -29.02 -23.45
C TRP A 35 14.79 -29.60 -24.06
N TRP A 36 14.29 -29.05 -25.15
CA TRP A 36 13.07 -29.51 -25.85
C TRP A 36 13.20 -30.93 -26.42
N ASN A 37 14.43 -31.44 -26.61
CA ASN A 37 14.69 -32.81 -27.04
C ASN A 37 14.87 -33.78 -25.84
N LYS A 38 14.84 -33.27 -24.61
CA LYS A 38 15.06 -34.06 -23.39
C LYS A 38 13.73 -34.54 -22.82
N THR A 39 13.74 -35.72 -22.21
CA THR A 39 12.54 -36.30 -21.59
C THR A 39 11.99 -35.47 -20.43
N TRP A 40 12.84 -34.68 -19.77
CA TRP A 40 12.45 -33.73 -18.73
C TRP A 40 12.07 -32.35 -19.28
N GLY A 41 12.31 -32.10 -20.56
CA GLY A 41 12.09 -30.81 -21.24
C GLY A 41 10.64 -30.32 -21.16
N MET A 42 9.68 -31.26 -21.06
CA MET A 42 8.26 -30.95 -20.96
C MET A 42 7.91 -29.98 -19.82
N TYR A 43 8.62 -30.04 -18.67
CA TYR A 43 8.44 -29.10 -17.55
C TYR A 43 8.90 -27.67 -17.86
N PHE A 44 9.63 -27.48 -18.95
CA PHE A 44 10.19 -26.20 -19.37
C PHE A 44 9.65 -25.71 -20.72
N ASP A 45 8.88 -26.52 -21.45
CA ASP A 45 8.26 -26.16 -22.72
C ASP A 45 7.35 -24.93 -22.60
N SER A 46 6.69 -24.77 -21.46
CA SER A 46 5.90 -23.60 -21.13
C SER A 46 5.89 -23.35 -19.63
N PHE A 47 5.53 -22.12 -19.24
CA PHE A 47 5.32 -21.81 -17.82
C PHE A 47 4.13 -22.61 -17.24
N ASP A 48 3.12 -22.95 -18.04
CA ASP A 48 1.99 -23.77 -17.58
C ASP A 48 2.44 -25.19 -17.19
N HIS A 49 3.22 -25.86 -18.04
CA HIS A 49 3.80 -27.17 -17.70
C HIS A 49 4.77 -27.10 -16.52
N PHE A 50 5.49 -25.98 -16.36
CA PHE A 50 6.32 -25.77 -15.18
C PHE A 50 5.49 -25.72 -13.89
N LEU A 51 4.28 -25.15 -13.95
CA LEU A 51 3.39 -25.06 -12.80
C LEU A 51 2.85 -26.43 -12.38
N GLU A 52 2.69 -27.40 -13.28
CA GLU A 52 2.18 -28.76 -12.99
C GLU A 52 2.95 -29.51 -11.88
N PHE A 53 4.15 -29.05 -11.50
CA PHE A 53 4.83 -29.52 -10.31
C PHE A 53 4.03 -29.32 -9.01
N GLY A 54 3.10 -28.36 -8.97
CA GLY A 54 2.31 -28.03 -7.80
C GLY A 54 3.11 -27.18 -6.82
N TRP A 55 3.48 -25.96 -7.23
CA TRP A 55 4.33 -25.07 -6.44
C TRP A 55 3.59 -24.50 -5.23
N PRO A 56 4.09 -24.70 -4.00
CA PRO A 56 3.59 -23.95 -2.87
C PRO A 56 4.09 -22.50 -2.95
N ILE A 57 3.17 -21.57 -2.72
CA ILE A 57 3.38 -20.13 -2.89
C ILE A 57 2.76 -19.30 -1.78
N VAL A 58 3.29 -18.08 -1.63
CA VAL A 58 2.63 -16.94 -0.96
C VAL A 58 2.80 -15.68 -1.81
N VAL A 59 1.96 -14.67 -1.53
CA VAL A 59 2.13 -13.32 -2.09
C VAL A 59 2.79 -12.45 -1.02
N ILE A 60 3.89 -11.80 -1.41
CA ILE A 60 4.65 -10.87 -0.55
C ILE A 60 5.07 -9.63 -1.34
N THR A 61 5.50 -8.59 -0.66
CA THR A 61 6.04 -7.36 -1.25
C THR A 61 7.51 -7.22 -0.89
N ASP A 62 8.33 -6.72 -1.81
CA ASP A 62 9.76 -6.52 -1.54
C ASP A 62 9.97 -5.36 -0.53
N VAL A 63 10.88 -5.55 0.42
CA VAL A 63 11.33 -4.49 1.32
C VAL A 63 11.93 -3.32 0.54
N TYR A 64 12.68 -3.60 -0.52
CA TYR A 64 13.42 -2.61 -1.29
C TYR A 64 12.65 -2.03 -2.49
N GLN A 65 11.70 -2.79 -3.04
CA GLN A 65 10.85 -2.40 -4.16
C GLN A 65 9.38 -2.47 -3.74
N PRO A 66 8.90 -1.49 -2.95
CA PRO A 66 7.59 -1.58 -2.31
C PRO A 66 6.40 -1.50 -3.28
N HIS A 67 6.65 -1.19 -4.55
CA HIS A 67 5.63 -1.15 -5.60
C HIS A 67 5.43 -2.51 -6.27
N ASP A 68 6.32 -3.47 -6.02
CA ASP A 68 6.30 -4.78 -6.65
C ASP A 68 5.97 -5.87 -5.60
N ALA A 69 4.78 -6.44 -5.77
CA ALA A 69 4.41 -7.67 -5.08
C ALA A 69 4.72 -8.88 -5.95
N HIS A 70 5.07 -9.99 -5.31
CA HIS A 70 5.60 -11.19 -5.95
C HIS A 70 4.85 -12.43 -5.50
N ILE A 71 4.71 -13.40 -6.41
CA ILE A 71 4.33 -14.77 -6.08
C ILE A 71 5.61 -15.54 -5.82
N VAL A 72 5.87 -15.86 -4.56
CA VAL A 72 7.15 -16.46 -4.16
C VAL A 72 6.99 -17.89 -3.68
N THR A 73 8.06 -18.67 -3.87
CA THR A 73 8.24 -20.00 -3.30
C THR A 73 9.53 -20.04 -2.45
N THR A 74 9.87 -21.21 -1.92
CA THR A 74 11.05 -21.39 -1.06
C THR A 74 12.15 -22.17 -1.78
N ALA A 75 13.41 -21.97 -1.35
CA ALA A 75 14.52 -22.78 -1.82
C ALA A 75 14.24 -24.28 -1.67
N LYS A 76 13.62 -24.70 -0.56
CA LYS A 76 13.26 -26.10 -0.30
C LYS A 76 12.43 -26.71 -1.43
N HIS A 77 11.46 -25.97 -1.96
CA HIS A 77 10.60 -26.47 -3.04
C HIS A 77 11.27 -26.45 -4.40
N ILE A 78 12.18 -25.49 -4.64
CA ILE A 78 13.04 -25.53 -5.84
C ILE A 78 13.91 -26.79 -5.79
N HIS A 79 14.59 -27.08 -4.67
CA HIS A 79 15.37 -28.30 -4.52
C HIS A 79 14.51 -29.57 -4.65
N ALA A 80 13.25 -29.54 -4.21
CA ALA A 80 12.34 -30.67 -4.39
C ALA A 80 12.00 -30.90 -5.87
N PHE A 81 11.78 -29.84 -6.65
CA PHE A 81 11.59 -29.92 -8.09
C PHE A 81 12.82 -30.49 -8.79
N LEU A 82 14.02 -29.98 -8.47
CA LEU A 82 15.27 -30.49 -9.04
C LEU A 82 15.53 -31.94 -8.68
N LYS A 83 15.28 -32.31 -7.42
CA LYS A 83 15.38 -33.70 -6.95
C LYS A 83 14.40 -34.60 -7.70
N MET A 84 13.19 -34.14 -7.97
CA MET A 84 12.21 -34.88 -8.77
C MET A 84 12.75 -35.14 -10.18
N ILE A 85 13.32 -34.13 -10.84
CA ILE A 85 13.90 -34.30 -12.18
C ILE A 85 15.07 -35.30 -12.13
N ARG A 86 15.96 -35.19 -11.15
CA ARG A 86 17.07 -36.13 -10.95
C ARG A 86 16.60 -37.56 -10.74
N THR A 87 15.61 -37.77 -9.87
CA THR A 87 15.11 -39.11 -9.57
C THR A 87 14.33 -39.74 -10.73
N ARG A 88 13.58 -38.95 -11.51
CA ARG A 88 12.76 -39.46 -12.61
C ARG A 88 13.51 -39.59 -13.93
N PHE A 89 14.48 -38.72 -14.19
CA PHE A 89 15.14 -38.59 -15.49
C PHE A 89 16.67 -38.70 -15.43
N GLY A 90 17.26 -38.81 -14.24
CA GLY A 90 18.72 -38.98 -14.08
C GLY A 90 19.54 -37.70 -14.30
N GLU A 91 18.90 -36.54 -14.36
CA GLU A 91 19.53 -35.26 -14.72
C GLU A 91 19.66 -34.36 -13.49
N GLU A 92 20.81 -33.70 -13.35
CA GLU A 92 21.14 -32.90 -12.18
C GLU A 92 21.30 -31.42 -12.57
N PHE A 93 20.65 -30.55 -11.81
CA PHE A 93 20.72 -29.11 -11.96
C PHE A 93 21.09 -28.48 -10.63
N ASP A 94 21.89 -27.43 -10.70
CA ASP A 94 22.14 -26.58 -9.55
C ASP A 94 21.03 -25.54 -9.36
N LEU A 95 20.93 -25.02 -8.14
CA LEU A 95 20.16 -23.81 -7.88
C LEU A 95 20.87 -22.63 -8.55
N LEU A 96 20.18 -21.98 -9.48
CA LEU A 96 20.74 -20.87 -10.23
C LEU A 96 20.81 -19.59 -9.39
N LYS A 97 21.90 -18.83 -9.55
CA LYS A 97 22.12 -17.56 -8.85
C LYS A 97 21.30 -16.40 -9.43
N SER A 98 20.82 -16.53 -10.67
CA SER A 98 20.08 -15.50 -11.40
C SER A 98 18.58 -15.46 -11.07
N ILE A 99 18.12 -16.25 -10.10
CA ILE A 99 16.72 -16.22 -9.65
C ILE A 99 16.51 -14.96 -8.81
N THR A 100 15.43 -14.23 -9.07
CA THR A 100 15.08 -13.01 -8.33
C THR A 100 14.74 -13.38 -6.89
N LYS A 101 15.51 -12.82 -5.96
CA LYS A 101 15.27 -12.94 -4.52
C LYS A 101 14.52 -11.72 -4.01
N ILE A 102 13.48 -11.98 -3.22
CA ILE A 102 12.59 -11.00 -2.62
C ILE A 102 12.79 -11.04 -1.11
N GLN A 103 12.99 -9.88 -0.50
CA GLN A 103 12.95 -9.77 0.95
C GLN A 103 11.52 -9.42 1.37
N PRO A 104 10.82 -10.28 2.15
CA PRO A 104 9.44 -10.01 2.53
C PRO A 104 9.32 -8.78 3.42
N PHE A 105 8.46 -7.84 3.04
CA PHE A 105 8.02 -6.74 3.91
C PHE A 105 7.09 -7.23 5.01
N GLU A 106 6.27 -8.23 4.68
CA GLU A 106 5.24 -8.76 5.55
C GLU A 106 5.80 -9.41 6.80
N THR A 107 5.25 -9.03 7.96
CA THR A 107 5.59 -9.64 9.27
C THR A 107 4.50 -10.56 9.80
N ARG A 108 3.30 -10.53 9.19
CA ARG A 108 2.16 -11.36 9.57
C ARG A 108 2.12 -12.64 8.74
N GLN A 109 1.55 -13.69 9.33
CA GLN A 109 1.35 -14.96 8.64
C GLN A 109 0.53 -14.79 7.36
N ARG A 110 0.91 -15.52 6.31
CA ARG A 110 0.25 -15.54 5.01
C ARG A 110 -0.34 -16.92 4.72
N ASN A 111 -1.43 -16.93 3.97
CA ASN A 111 -2.03 -18.16 3.49
C ASN A 111 -1.16 -18.75 2.37
N MET A 112 -0.57 -19.92 2.62
CA MET A 112 0.11 -20.70 1.60
C MET A 112 -0.92 -21.39 0.71
N ARG A 113 -0.67 -21.36 -0.61
CA ARG A 113 -1.49 -21.99 -1.64
C ARG A 113 -0.59 -22.86 -2.51
N HIS A 114 -1.16 -23.83 -3.21
CA HIS A 114 -0.44 -24.56 -4.26
C HIS A 114 -0.95 -24.11 -5.62
N ILE A 115 -0.03 -23.78 -6.53
CA ILE A 115 -0.34 -23.47 -7.93
C ILE A 115 0.17 -24.62 -8.79
N ASP A 116 -0.74 -25.24 -9.51
CA ASP A 116 -0.52 -26.32 -10.46
C ASP A 116 -0.96 -25.98 -11.90
N ASP A 117 -1.57 -24.80 -12.11
CA ASP A 117 -2.05 -24.37 -13.42
C ASP A 117 -1.95 -22.85 -13.66
N ILE A 118 -1.89 -22.45 -14.94
CA ILE A 118 -1.78 -21.05 -15.36
C ILE A 118 -3.01 -20.19 -15.02
N SER A 119 -4.20 -20.80 -14.95
CA SER A 119 -5.44 -20.06 -14.64
C SER A 119 -5.44 -19.61 -13.18
N PHE A 120 -5.00 -20.46 -12.26
CA PHE A 120 -4.85 -20.09 -10.86
C PHE A 120 -3.69 -19.13 -10.65
N TYR A 121 -2.56 -19.32 -11.35
CA TYR A 121 -1.47 -18.34 -11.36
C TYR A 121 -1.96 -16.95 -11.78
N LYS A 122 -2.70 -16.83 -12.88
CA LYS A 122 -3.27 -15.55 -13.34
C LYS A 122 -4.20 -14.91 -12.30
N LYS A 123 -5.01 -15.71 -11.60
CA LYS A 123 -5.85 -15.21 -10.49
C LYS A 123 -5.01 -14.65 -9.36
N MET A 124 -3.94 -15.34 -8.96
CA MET A 124 -3.02 -14.85 -7.94
C MET A 124 -2.27 -13.59 -8.41
N TYR A 125 -1.82 -13.58 -9.66
CA TYR A 125 -1.11 -12.46 -10.26
C TYR A 125 -1.96 -11.17 -10.29
N ALA A 126 -3.27 -11.32 -10.57
CA ALA A 126 -4.21 -10.20 -10.53
C ALA A 126 -4.36 -9.57 -9.12
N THR A 127 -3.94 -10.25 -8.05
CA THR A 127 -3.98 -9.72 -6.68
C THR A 127 -2.74 -8.89 -6.30
N LEU A 128 -1.65 -8.99 -7.08
CA LEU A 128 -0.38 -8.34 -6.77
C LEU A 128 -0.49 -6.81 -6.63
N PRO A 129 -1.21 -6.07 -7.49
CA PRO A 129 -1.36 -4.62 -7.32
C PRO A 129 -2.00 -4.24 -5.98
N GLY A 130 -2.95 -5.04 -5.49
CA GLY A 130 -3.59 -4.79 -4.20
C GLY A 130 -2.70 -5.13 -3.01
N ALA A 131 -1.88 -6.17 -3.13
CA ALA A 131 -0.87 -6.49 -2.11
C ALA A 131 0.18 -5.37 -1.98
N ALA A 132 0.71 -4.88 -3.11
CA ALA A 132 1.65 -3.76 -3.14
C ALA A 132 1.03 -2.47 -2.57
N LEU A 133 -0.22 -2.16 -2.94
CA LEU A 133 -0.93 -1.01 -2.40
C LEU A 133 -1.13 -1.12 -0.87
N ALA A 134 -1.49 -2.30 -0.36
CA ALA A 134 -1.66 -2.52 1.07
C ALA A 134 -0.34 -2.31 1.83
N ALA A 135 0.77 -2.89 1.34
CA ALA A 135 2.10 -2.69 1.92
C ALA A 135 2.52 -1.21 1.90
N ARG A 136 2.25 -0.50 0.80
CA ARG A 136 2.51 0.94 0.68
C ARG A 136 1.70 1.76 1.69
N LYS A 137 0.40 1.48 1.84
CA LYS A 137 -0.46 2.14 2.85
C LYS A 137 0.12 1.93 4.26
N GLU A 138 0.55 0.71 4.59
CA GLU A 138 1.16 0.40 5.89
C GLU A 138 2.46 1.19 6.16
N ARG A 139 3.35 1.29 5.17
CA ARG A 139 4.59 2.08 5.29
C ARG A 139 4.35 3.57 5.49
N ILE A 140 3.39 4.12 4.76
CA ILE A 140 2.99 5.53 4.91
C ILE A 140 2.46 5.76 6.34
N LEU A 141 1.61 4.86 6.83
CA LEU A 141 1.07 4.91 8.19
C LEU A 141 2.16 4.77 9.27
N SER A 142 3.19 3.96 9.03
CA SER A 142 4.32 3.83 9.95
C SER A 142 5.31 5.00 9.89
N GLY A 143 5.09 5.98 9.00
CA GLY A 143 5.96 7.14 8.86
C GLY A 143 7.26 6.90 8.10
N ASP A 144 7.30 5.90 7.19
CA ASP A 144 8.47 5.63 6.34
C ASP A 144 8.80 6.87 5.48
N PRO A 145 9.94 7.56 5.70
CA PRO A 145 10.27 8.79 4.99
C PRO A 145 10.44 8.59 3.48
N HIS A 146 10.85 7.41 3.04
CA HIS A 146 11.01 7.09 1.63
C HIS A 146 9.64 6.98 0.95
N ALA A 147 8.74 6.18 1.54
CA ALA A 147 7.38 6.00 1.01
C ALA A 147 6.60 7.32 0.97
N ILE A 148 6.74 8.17 2.01
CA ILE A 148 6.13 9.50 2.06
C ILE A 148 6.71 10.41 0.97
N ARG A 149 8.04 10.41 0.79
CA ARG A 149 8.70 11.23 -0.23
C ARG A 149 8.28 10.82 -1.64
N GLU A 150 8.20 9.52 -1.93
CA GLU A 150 7.70 9.02 -3.20
C GLU A 150 6.24 9.41 -3.45
N LEU A 151 5.38 9.30 -2.44
CA LEU A 151 3.98 9.72 -2.51
C LEU A 151 3.86 11.21 -2.85
N TRP A 152 4.66 12.06 -2.21
CA TRP A 152 4.71 13.50 -2.49
C TRP A 152 5.25 13.79 -3.89
N ASN A 153 6.35 13.15 -4.28
CA ASN A 153 7.03 13.36 -5.56
C ASN A 153 6.26 12.83 -6.77
N ALA A 154 5.31 11.92 -6.56
CA ALA A 154 4.41 11.44 -7.62
C ALA A 154 3.52 12.56 -8.17
N LYS A 155 3.28 13.63 -7.38
CA LYS A 155 2.53 14.84 -7.78
C LYS A 155 1.13 14.55 -8.33
N ASP A 156 0.58 13.37 -8.06
CA ASP A 156 -0.64 12.87 -8.69
C ASP A 156 -1.77 12.64 -7.68
N LYS A 157 -1.54 13.00 -6.41
CA LYS A 157 -2.49 12.89 -5.29
C LYS A 157 -3.05 14.24 -4.86
N THR A 158 -4.20 14.18 -4.23
CA THR A 158 -4.79 15.27 -3.46
C THR A 158 -4.43 15.07 -1.99
N PHE A 159 -3.77 16.05 -1.37
CA PHE A 159 -3.46 16.01 0.06
C PHE A 159 -4.46 16.87 0.82
N LEU A 160 -4.92 16.38 1.96
CA LEU A 160 -5.75 17.13 2.91
C LEU A 160 -5.13 17.01 4.29
N ALA A 161 -4.47 18.07 4.72
CA ALA A 161 -4.06 18.22 6.10
C ALA A 161 -5.27 18.64 6.94
N ILE A 162 -5.48 17.98 8.07
CA ILE A 162 -6.57 18.26 9.01
C ILE A 162 -6.04 18.37 10.43
N ASP A 163 -6.76 19.14 11.25
CA ASP A 163 -6.52 19.27 12.67
C ASP A 163 -7.83 19.65 13.38
N PHE A 164 -8.20 18.90 14.42
CA PHE A 164 -9.34 19.18 15.27
C PHE A 164 -8.90 19.64 16.65
N GLU A 165 -9.49 20.74 17.13
CA GLU A 165 -9.34 21.18 18.51
C GLU A 165 -10.60 20.85 19.31
N TRP A 166 -10.44 20.31 20.53
CA TRP A 166 -11.55 19.90 21.39
C TRP A 166 -11.39 20.42 22.82
N SER A 167 -12.50 20.42 23.57
CA SER A 167 -12.51 20.80 24.97
C SER A 167 -11.70 19.84 25.84
N GLU A 168 -10.72 20.36 26.59
CA GLU A 168 -9.95 19.60 27.57
C GLU A 168 -10.81 18.96 28.67
N LYS A 169 -11.97 19.55 28.94
CA LYS A 169 -12.92 19.06 29.96
C LYS A 169 -13.94 18.07 29.39
N SER A 170 -14.15 18.10 28.08
CA SER A 170 -15.13 17.26 27.39
C SER A 170 -14.61 16.90 26.00
N PRO A 171 -13.87 15.78 25.86
CA PRO A 171 -13.20 15.40 24.62
C PRO A 171 -14.13 15.18 23.41
N THR A 172 -15.43 15.03 23.63
CA THR A 172 -16.46 14.92 22.58
C THR A 172 -16.97 16.29 22.08
N THR A 173 -16.51 17.38 22.69
CA THR A 173 -16.87 18.75 22.32
C THR A 173 -15.81 19.34 21.41
N CYS A 174 -16.05 19.24 20.10
CA CYS A 174 -15.24 19.92 19.08
C CYS A 174 -15.39 21.44 19.21
N LEU A 175 -14.27 22.15 19.17
CA LEU A 175 -14.17 23.61 19.24
C LEU A 175 -13.84 24.20 17.87
N GLU A 176 -12.84 23.62 17.18
CA GLU A 176 -12.33 24.15 15.91
C GLU A 176 -11.96 23.00 14.96
N PHE A 177 -11.98 23.27 13.66
CA PHE A 177 -11.48 22.40 12.61
C PHE A 177 -10.66 23.23 11.62
N GLY A 178 -9.36 22.91 11.51
CA GLY A 178 -8.45 23.47 10.53
C GLY A 178 -8.21 22.48 9.38
N TYR A 179 -8.08 23.00 8.16
CA TYR A 179 -7.61 22.19 7.04
C TYR A 179 -6.76 22.95 6.03
N ALA A 180 -5.89 22.21 5.34
CA ALA A 180 -5.16 22.67 4.18
C ALA A 180 -5.18 21.59 3.09
N ALA A 181 -5.76 21.90 1.93
CA ALA A 181 -5.89 20.97 0.83
C ALA A 181 -5.06 21.38 -0.39
N LEU A 182 -4.42 20.41 -1.04
CA LEU A 182 -3.62 20.59 -2.25
C LEU A 182 -3.99 19.54 -3.30
N ARG A 183 -4.42 19.98 -4.49
CA ARG A 183 -4.57 19.11 -5.66
C ARG A 183 -3.27 19.08 -6.46
N SER A 184 -2.35 18.19 -6.08
CA SER A 184 -0.97 18.21 -6.61
C SER A 184 -0.91 18.10 -8.13
N ARG A 185 -1.77 17.26 -8.73
CA ARG A 185 -1.80 17.04 -10.19
C ARG A 185 -2.07 18.34 -10.95
N HIS A 186 -3.02 19.13 -10.46
CA HIS A 186 -3.39 20.40 -11.07
C HIS A 186 -2.24 21.41 -10.94
N VAL A 187 -1.68 21.56 -9.74
CA VAL A 187 -0.57 22.50 -9.50
C VAL A 187 0.66 22.14 -10.32
N ALA A 188 1.02 20.84 -10.38
CA ALA A 188 2.11 20.36 -11.21
C ALA A 188 1.85 20.58 -12.72
N SER A 189 0.61 20.43 -13.19
CA SER A 189 0.27 20.68 -14.61
C SER A 189 0.43 22.14 -15.03
N LEU A 190 0.39 23.07 -14.07
CA LEU A 190 0.63 24.50 -14.30
C LEU A 190 2.12 24.85 -14.27
N GLY A 191 3.02 23.88 -14.09
CA GLY A 191 4.46 24.10 -13.99
C GLY A 191 4.91 24.63 -12.62
N THR A 192 4.03 24.65 -11.62
CA THR A 192 4.35 25.11 -10.27
C THR A 192 4.75 23.92 -9.40
N TRP A 193 6.02 23.87 -8.99
CA TRP A 193 6.49 22.94 -7.97
C TRP A 193 7.82 23.43 -7.35
N PRO A 194 7.98 23.49 -6.02
CA PRO A 194 7.01 23.13 -4.98
C PRO A 194 5.81 24.09 -4.93
N PRO A 195 4.66 23.64 -4.40
CA PRO A 195 3.51 24.52 -4.24
C PRO A 195 3.78 25.61 -3.19
N VAL A 196 3.28 26.82 -3.45
CA VAL A 196 3.29 27.95 -2.51
C VAL A 196 1.99 27.90 -1.70
N PRO A 197 2.03 27.76 -0.36
CA PRO A 197 0.82 27.58 0.44
C PRO A 197 -0.24 28.67 0.21
N GLU A 198 0.17 29.93 0.15
CA GLU A 198 -0.72 31.08 -0.01
C GLU A 198 -1.47 31.09 -1.36
N ASP A 199 -0.81 30.60 -2.42
CA ASP A 199 -1.34 30.66 -3.78
C ASP A 199 -1.98 29.35 -4.24
N ASN A 200 -1.59 28.22 -3.63
CA ASN A 200 -1.90 26.90 -4.16
C ASN A 200 -2.72 26.04 -3.21
N TYR A 201 -2.76 26.36 -1.91
CA TYR A 201 -3.51 25.56 -0.95
C TYR A 201 -4.91 26.13 -0.80
N ARG A 202 -5.91 25.25 -0.74
CA ARG A 202 -7.23 25.59 -0.25
C ARG A 202 -7.19 25.47 1.27
N LEU A 203 -7.17 26.61 1.95
CA LEU A 203 -7.06 26.72 3.39
C LEU A 203 -8.43 27.03 4.02
N GLY A 204 -8.68 26.51 5.22
CA GLY A 204 -9.87 26.87 5.96
C GLY A 204 -9.76 26.62 7.45
N HIS A 205 -10.52 27.42 8.19
CA HIS A 205 -10.61 27.34 9.64
C HIS A 205 -12.07 27.55 10.07
N LEU A 206 -12.66 26.52 10.68
CA LEU A 206 -14.03 26.52 11.17
C LEU A 206 -14.01 26.57 12.69
N VAL A 207 -14.80 27.45 13.29
CA VAL A 207 -14.93 27.61 14.74
C VAL A 207 -16.38 27.38 15.15
N VAL A 208 -16.61 26.55 16.16
CA VAL A 208 -17.94 26.26 16.69
C VAL A 208 -18.41 27.45 17.54
N SER A 209 -19.37 28.20 16.99
CA SER A 209 -19.83 29.49 17.52
C SER A 209 -20.38 29.42 18.94
N GLU A 210 -20.93 28.27 19.34
CA GLU A 210 -21.50 28.04 20.65
C GLU A 210 -20.44 27.96 21.76
N HIS A 211 -19.17 27.72 21.40
CA HIS A 211 -18.09 27.42 22.34
C HIS A 211 -17.00 28.50 22.39
N VAL A 212 -16.90 29.35 21.38
CA VAL A 212 -15.81 30.32 21.16
C VAL A 212 -15.46 31.19 22.38
N ASP A 213 -16.45 31.66 23.12
CA ASP A 213 -16.25 32.56 24.27
C ASP A 213 -16.63 31.90 25.61
N THR A 214 -16.94 30.60 25.61
CA THR A 214 -17.44 29.87 26.80
C THR A 214 -16.52 28.75 27.25
N ILE A 215 -15.75 28.16 26.33
CA ILE A 215 -14.80 27.08 26.62
C ILE A 215 -13.39 27.59 26.36
N ILE A 216 -12.54 27.52 27.39
CA ILE A 216 -11.14 27.92 27.31
C ILE A 216 -10.29 26.72 27.72
N ASN A 217 -9.51 26.21 26.77
CA ASN A 217 -8.47 25.23 27.00
C ASN A 217 -7.24 25.90 27.63
N LYS A 218 -6.56 25.21 28.56
CA LYS A 218 -5.38 25.72 29.25
C LYS A 218 -4.07 25.14 28.72
N ARG A 219 -4.07 23.84 28.40
CA ARG A 219 -2.92 23.09 27.90
C ARG A 219 -2.74 23.25 26.39
N PHE A 220 -3.85 23.27 25.65
CA PHE A 220 -3.89 23.47 24.19
C PHE A 220 -4.85 24.63 23.87
N PRO A 221 -4.42 25.89 24.09
CA PRO A 221 -5.28 27.05 23.88
C PRO A 221 -5.70 27.16 22.41
N THR A 222 -6.98 27.47 22.19
CA THR A 222 -7.48 27.80 20.87
C THR A 222 -7.35 29.30 20.57
N HIS A 223 -7.28 29.65 19.30
CA HIS A 223 -7.12 31.04 18.85
C HIS A 223 -8.15 31.38 17.78
N PRO A 224 -9.45 31.37 18.11
CA PRO A 224 -10.56 31.36 17.14
C PRO A 224 -10.58 32.57 16.20
N ARG A 225 -10.00 33.71 16.61
CA ARG A 225 -9.99 34.96 15.85
C ARG A 225 -8.62 35.32 15.25
N SER A 226 -7.60 34.48 15.47
CA SER A 226 -6.21 34.76 15.06
C SER A 226 -5.71 33.74 14.04
N TYR A 227 -6.50 33.52 12.99
CA TYR A 227 -6.10 32.62 11.90
C TYR A 227 -5.17 33.34 10.92
N SER A 228 -3.91 32.90 10.84
CA SER A 228 -2.88 33.56 10.04
C SER A 228 -3.09 33.49 8.52
N PHE A 229 -3.91 32.54 8.04
CA PHE A 229 -4.09 32.28 6.61
C PHE A 229 -5.45 32.75 6.06
N GLY A 230 -6.12 33.67 6.76
CA GLY A 230 -7.37 34.27 6.28
C GLY A 230 -8.32 34.62 7.41
N LYS A 231 -9.59 34.21 7.26
CA LYS A 231 -10.64 34.47 8.26
C LYS A 231 -11.26 33.17 8.72
N SER A 232 -11.41 33.02 10.03
CA SER A 232 -12.18 31.93 10.64
C SER A 232 -13.65 32.05 10.27
N GLN A 233 -14.29 30.93 9.98
CA GLN A 233 -15.72 30.83 9.74
C GLN A 233 -16.40 30.31 11.01
N PHE A 234 -17.30 31.11 11.58
CA PHE A 234 -18.07 30.72 12.76
C PHE A 234 -19.31 29.95 12.33
N VAL A 235 -19.39 28.69 12.74
CA VAL A 235 -20.46 27.77 12.34
C VAL A 235 -21.17 27.20 13.55
N SER A 236 -22.44 26.84 13.39
CA SER A 236 -23.14 26.10 14.45
C SER A 236 -22.61 24.67 14.54
N LYS A 237 -22.60 24.09 15.74
CA LYS A 237 -22.23 22.69 15.98
C LYS A 237 -22.99 21.72 15.07
N LYS A 238 -24.25 22.03 14.75
CA LYS A 238 -25.13 21.18 13.92
C LYS A 238 -24.67 21.05 12.48
N VAL A 239 -23.96 22.04 11.94
CA VAL A 239 -23.54 22.05 10.54
C VAL A 239 -22.08 21.69 10.33
N LEU A 240 -21.29 21.58 11.41
CA LEU A 240 -19.86 21.24 11.32
C LEU A 240 -19.63 19.93 10.55
N GLY A 241 -20.27 18.83 10.98
CA GLY A 241 -20.14 17.52 10.32
C GLY A 241 -20.49 17.56 8.83
N PRO A 242 -21.68 18.07 8.43
CA PRO A 242 -22.03 18.24 7.02
C PRO A 242 -21.03 19.06 6.19
N ILE A 243 -20.46 20.14 6.76
CA ILE A 243 -19.45 20.95 6.07
C ILE A 243 -18.14 20.16 5.89
N VAL A 244 -17.67 19.47 6.93
CA VAL A 244 -16.46 18.64 6.86
C VAL A 244 -16.63 17.52 5.82
N GLN A 245 -17.79 16.83 5.81
CA GLN A 245 -18.08 15.82 4.80
C GLN A 245 -18.03 16.42 3.39
N THR A 246 -18.65 17.59 3.19
CA THR A 246 -18.63 18.26 1.89
C THR A 246 -17.21 18.61 1.44
N ILE A 247 -16.33 19.00 2.37
CA ILE A 247 -14.91 19.26 2.07
C ILE A 247 -14.22 17.97 1.62
N VAL A 248 -14.36 16.88 2.38
CA VAL A 248 -13.78 15.56 2.08
C VAL A 248 -14.31 15.03 0.74
N ASP A 249 -15.62 15.00 0.55
CA ASP A 249 -16.28 14.54 -0.69
C ASP A 249 -15.85 15.36 -1.90
N SER A 250 -15.61 16.66 -1.72
CA SER A 250 -15.13 17.50 -2.82
C SER A 250 -13.72 17.11 -3.30
N LEU A 251 -12.96 16.37 -2.50
CA LEU A 251 -11.56 16.01 -2.74
C LEU A 251 -11.34 14.51 -2.96
N ALA A 252 -12.20 13.67 -2.41
CA ALA A 252 -12.06 12.21 -2.43
C ALA A 252 -12.44 11.59 -3.79
N SER A 253 -11.74 10.52 -4.15
CA SER A 253 -12.16 9.58 -5.19
C SER A 253 -12.65 8.27 -4.53
N PRO A 254 -13.34 7.39 -5.27
CA PRO A 254 -13.62 6.03 -4.79
C PRO A 254 -12.32 5.30 -4.39
N ASP A 255 -12.34 4.52 -3.30
CA ASP A 255 -11.24 3.63 -2.89
C ASP A 255 -11.52 2.21 -3.38
N SER A 256 -10.48 1.45 -3.73
CA SER A 256 -10.57 0.03 -4.02
C SER A 256 -9.31 -0.70 -3.55
N ASP A 257 -9.39 -2.02 -3.41
CA ASP A 257 -8.23 -2.81 -2.96
C ASP A 257 -7.04 -2.75 -3.92
N SER A 258 -7.26 -2.42 -5.20
CA SER A 258 -6.24 -2.38 -6.25
C SER A 258 -5.92 -0.99 -6.78
N GLN A 259 -6.67 0.04 -6.39
CA GLN A 259 -6.44 1.43 -6.80
C GLN A 259 -6.36 2.33 -5.57
N ALA A 260 -5.28 3.08 -5.46
CA ALA A 260 -5.12 4.06 -4.40
C ALA A 260 -6.18 5.16 -4.52
N ASN A 261 -6.83 5.49 -3.39
CA ASN A 261 -7.57 6.74 -3.29
C ASN A 261 -6.67 7.93 -3.67
N GLU A 262 -7.19 8.86 -4.44
CA GLU A 262 -6.47 10.09 -4.77
C GLU A 262 -6.31 11.00 -3.55
N LEU A 263 -7.17 10.87 -2.53
CA LEU A 263 -7.09 11.64 -1.29
C LEU A 263 -6.16 10.99 -0.26
N VAL A 264 -5.17 11.76 0.17
CA VAL A 264 -4.23 11.43 1.24
C VAL A 264 -4.48 12.36 2.43
N LEU A 265 -4.88 11.79 3.56
CA LEU A 265 -5.01 12.54 4.81
C LEU A 265 -3.65 12.74 5.47
N VAL A 266 -3.40 13.96 5.95
CA VAL A 266 -2.18 14.33 6.68
C VAL A 266 -2.61 14.92 8.02
N ALA A 267 -2.06 14.41 9.12
CA ALA A 267 -2.36 14.94 10.45
C ALA A 267 -1.21 14.65 11.43
N HIS A 268 -1.14 15.41 12.51
CA HIS A 268 -0.16 15.21 13.56
C HIS A 268 -0.78 14.39 14.70
N GLY A 269 -0.44 13.10 14.79
CA GLY A 269 -1.11 12.19 15.73
C GLY A 269 -2.52 11.78 15.26
N ILE A 270 -2.62 11.41 13.97
CA ILE A 270 -3.85 11.20 13.20
C ILE A 270 -4.95 10.37 13.88
N SER A 271 -4.62 9.47 14.81
CA SER A 271 -5.62 8.67 15.53
C SER A 271 -6.67 9.52 16.23
N GLY A 272 -6.29 10.68 16.78
CA GLY A 272 -7.23 11.62 17.40
C GLY A 272 -8.20 12.20 16.37
N ASP A 273 -7.68 12.73 15.27
CA ASP A 273 -8.49 13.31 14.20
C ASP A 273 -9.43 12.29 13.54
N LEU A 274 -8.95 11.05 13.34
CA LEU A 274 -9.78 9.96 12.79
C LEU A 274 -10.93 9.59 13.71
N GLU A 275 -10.72 9.58 15.02
CA GLU A 275 -11.80 9.40 16.00
C GLU A 275 -12.85 10.51 15.85
N ARG A 276 -12.41 11.77 15.65
CA ARG A 276 -13.32 12.91 15.47
C ARG A 276 -14.08 12.88 14.14
N LEU A 277 -13.43 12.46 13.07
CA LEU A 277 -14.12 12.20 11.80
C LEU A 277 -15.22 11.13 11.99
N SER A 278 -14.93 10.06 12.74
CA SER A 278 -15.90 9.02 13.08
C SER A 278 -17.05 9.55 13.94
N ASP A 279 -16.76 10.35 14.98
CA ASP A 279 -17.78 10.99 15.85
C ASP A 279 -18.73 11.90 15.06
N LEU A 280 -18.18 12.62 14.07
CA LEU A 280 -18.92 13.46 13.14
C LEU A 280 -19.61 12.67 12.02
N LYS A 281 -19.45 11.35 12.00
CA LYS A 281 -20.00 10.42 10.99
C LYS A 281 -19.55 10.74 9.58
N ILE A 282 -18.31 11.22 9.45
CA ILE A 282 -17.68 11.45 8.16
C ILE A 282 -17.32 10.10 7.55
N ARG A 283 -17.71 9.89 6.30
CA ARG A 283 -17.41 8.69 5.51
C ARG A 283 -16.12 8.84 4.73
#